data_AF-A0A242WFC1-F1
#
_entry.id   AF-A0A242WFC1-F1
#
_cell.length_a   1.000
_cell.length_b   1.000
_cell.length_c   1.000
_cell.angle_alpha   90.00
_cell.angle_beta   90.00
_cell.angle_gamma   90.00
#
_symmetry.space_group_name_H-M   'P 1'
#
loop_
_entity.id
_entity.type
_entity.pdbx_description
1 polymer ?
#
loop_
_entity_poly.entity_id
_entity_poly.type
_entity_poly.pdbx_seq_one_letter_code
_entity_poly.pdbx_strand_id
1 'polypeptide(L)'
;AGFVDHVFAMCHMLGFRFAPRIKTFSKNKIYTFEKPLNQPHLEFMIGGTIHTKKIRENWDDLLRLTSSVRNGTVTASLILKKLAAYPRQNSLSVTLREIGRIERTLYTLEWLQSP
;
A
#
# COMPACT_ATOMS: atom_id res chain seq x y z
N ALA A 1 7.04 -5.58 -8.04
CA ALA A 1 5.67 -5.27 -7.56
C ALA A 1 5.78 -4.32 -6.37
N GLY A 2 5.24 -3.11 -6.48
CA GLY A 2 5.32 -2.11 -5.41
C GLY A 2 4.68 -0.80 -5.81
N PHE A 3 4.76 -0.41 -7.09
CA PHE A 3 4.17 0.83 -7.59
C PHE A 3 2.66 0.94 -7.31
N VAL A 4 1.89 -0.13 -7.58
CA VAL A 4 0.45 -0.16 -7.28
C VAL A 4 0.18 0.07 -5.79
N ASP A 5 0.98 -0.54 -4.90
CA ASP A 5 0.86 -0.32 -3.45
C ASP A 5 1.11 1.15 -3.10
N HIS A 6 2.10 1.80 -3.73
CA HIS A 6 2.36 3.22 -3.50
C HIS A 6 1.18 4.10 -3.93
N VAL A 7 0.50 3.75 -5.03
CA VAL A 7 -0.69 4.47 -5.49
C VAL A 7 -1.84 4.30 -4.50
N PHE A 8 -2.12 3.07 -4.06
CA PHE A 8 -3.13 2.81 -3.01
C PHE A 8 -2.86 3.65 -1.76
N ALA A 9 -1.62 3.64 -1.27
CA ALA A 9 -1.23 4.40 -0.09
C ALA A 9 -1.37 5.91 -0.28
N MET A 10 -0.84 6.47 -1.38
CA MET A 10 -0.92 7.90 -1.64
C MET A 10 -2.35 8.38 -1.79
N CYS A 11 -3.21 7.63 -2.50
CA CYS A 11 -4.62 7.96 -2.61
C CYS A 11 -5.27 8.01 -1.24
N HIS A 12 -5.12 6.95 -0.42
CA HIS A 12 -5.68 6.91 0.93
C HIS A 12 -5.20 8.10 1.78
N MET A 13 -3.89 8.35 1.81
CA MET A 13 -3.29 9.43 2.59
C MET A 13 -3.79 10.83 2.17
N LEU A 14 -4.17 10.99 0.91
CA LEU A 14 -4.73 12.23 0.38
C LEU A 14 -6.26 12.33 0.56
N GLY A 15 -6.92 11.28 1.05
CA GLY A 15 -8.37 11.20 1.23
C GLY A 15 -9.14 10.72 0.01
N PHE A 16 -8.46 10.10 -0.96
CA PHE A 16 -9.08 9.53 -2.15
C PHE A 16 -9.17 8.01 -2.05
N ARG A 17 -10.30 7.45 -2.48
CA ARG A 17 -10.45 6.01 -2.65
C ARG A 17 -9.95 5.59 -4.02
N PHE A 18 -8.89 4.78 -4.05
CA PHE A 18 -8.41 4.17 -5.30
C PHE A 18 -9.13 2.84 -5.55
N ALA A 19 -9.90 2.77 -6.64
CA ALA A 19 -10.70 1.60 -7.01
C ALA A 19 -10.30 1.08 -8.40
N PRO A 20 -9.19 0.33 -8.53
CA PRO A 20 -8.79 -0.22 -9.82
C PRO A 20 -9.75 -1.32 -10.28
N ARG A 21 -10.03 -1.38 -11.59
CA ARG A 21 -10.82 -2.46 -12.18
C ARG A 21 -10.05 -3.78 -12.09
N ILE A 22 -10.56 -4.73 -11.31
CA ILE A 22 -9.96 -6.06 -11.14
C ILE A 22 -10.44 -6.97 -12.27
N LYS A 23 -9.54 -7.33 -13.21
CA LYS A 23 -9.87 -8.30 -14.28
C LYS A 23 -9.73 -9.76 -13.84
N THR A 24 -8.78 -10.05 -12.96
CA THR A 24 -8.49 -11.43 -12.50
C THR A 24 -7.98 -11.41 -11.07
N PHE A 25 -8.62 -12.18 -10.21
CA PHE A 25 -8.38 -12.17 -8.77
C PHE A 25 -7.23 -13.08 -8.32
N SER A 26 -6.92 -14.14 -9.07
CA SER A 26 -5.90 -15.14 -8.70
C SER A 26 -4.48 -14.61 -8.50
N LYS A 27 -4.21 -13.36 -8.93
CA LYS A 27 -2.92 -12.69 -8.74
C LYS A 27 -2.91 -11.68 -7.58
N ASN A 28 -4.06 -11.37 -6.98
CA ASN A 28 -4.14 -10.41 -5.89
C ASN A 28 -3.73 -11.08 -4.58
N LYS A 29 -2.67 -10.54 -3.98
CA LYS A 29 -2.18 -10.99 -2.68
C LYS A 29 -2.72 -10.10 -1.57
N ILE A 30 -3.28 -10.71 -0.54
CA ILE A 30 -3.66 -10.07 0.72
C ILE A 30 -2.52 -10.17 1.72
N TYR A 31 -2.45 -9.21 2.63
CA TYR A 31 -1.40 -9.09 3.63
C TYR A 31 -2.01 -9.03 5.02
N THR A 32 -1.40 -9.73 5.96
CA THR A 32 -1.88 -9.83 7.34
C THR A 32 -0.94 -9.10 8.29
N PHE A 33 -1.42 -8.69 9.46
CA PHE A 33 -0.55 -8.09 10.48
C PHE A 33 0.30 -9.15 11.20
N GLU A 34 -0.26 -10.34 11.37
CA GLU A 34 0.39 -11.49 12.00
C GLU A 34 0.43 -12.68 11.03
N LYS A 35 1.20 -13.72 11.37
CA LYS A 35 1.15 -14.95 10.59
C LYS A 35 -0.26 -15.52 10.67
N PRO A 36 -0.89 -15.87 9.53
CA PRO A 36 -2.23 -16.45 9.54
C PRO A 36 -2.22 -17.73 10.38
N LEU A 37 -3.03 -17.78 11.44
CA LEU A 37 -3.26 -19.02 12.18
C LEU A 37 -4.12 -19.93 11.30
N ASN A 38 -3.47 -20.88 10.62
CA ASN A 38 -4.09 -22.03 9.96
C ASN A 38 -5.34 -21.71 9.10
N GLN A 39 -5.14 -21.07 7.94
CA GLN A 39 -6.18 -20.88 6.93
C GLN A 39 -5.76 -21.49 5.58
N PRO A 40 -5.83 -22.83 5.43
CA PRO A 40 -5.35 -23.52 4.23
C PRO A 40 -6.05 -23.04 2.95
N HIS A 41 -7.34 -22.69 3.06
CA HIS A 41 -8.14 -22.21 1.93
C HIS A 41 -7.76 -20.80 1.46
N LEU A 42 -7.08 -20.00 2.29
CA LEU A 42 -6.69 -18.62 1.96
C LEU A 42 -5.19 -18.48 1.71
N GLU A 43 -4.40 -19.51 2.04
CA GLU A 43 -2.94 -19.48 1.96
C GLU A 43 -2.44 -19.09 0.56
N PHE A 44 -3.12 -19.53 -0.51
CA PHE A 44 -2.78 -19.17 -1.88
C PHE A 44 -2.86 -17.67 -2.17
N MET A 45 -3.65 -16.91 -1.39
CA MET A 45 -3.78 -15.46 -1.51
C MET A 45 -2.87 -14.69 -0.56
N ILE A 46 -2.33 -15.33 0.47
CA ILE A 46 -1.53 -14.63 1.47
C ILE A 46 -0.16 -14.31 0.87
N GLY A 47 0.17 -13.02 0.81
CA GLY A 47 1.42 -12.50 0.25
C GLY A 47 2.52 -12.27 1.28
N GLY A 48 2.19 -12.40 2.57
CA GLY A 48 3.10 -12.17 3.69
C GLY A 48 2.50 -11.23 4.74
N THR A 49 3.36 -10.78 5.65
CA THR A 49 2.97 -9.92 6.78
C THR A 49 3.35 -8.45 6.56
N ILE A 50 2.61 -7.55 7.21
CA ILE A 50 2.83 -6.10 7.20
C ILE A 50 3.87 -5.73 8.25
N HIS A 51 4.90 -4.98 7.85
CA HIS A 51 5.94 -4.51 8.76
C HIS A 51 5.53 -3.22 9.48
N THR A 52 4.63 -3.31 10.45
CA THR A 52 4.10 -2.14 11.20
C THR A 52 5.18 -1.28 11.85
N LYS A 53 6.30 -1.89 12.28
CA LYS A 53 7.44 -1.16 12.84
C LYS A 53 7.98 -0.09 11.88
N LYS A 54 8.13 -0.42 10.60
CA LYS A 54 8.63 0.52 9.57
C LYS A 54 7.69 1.69 9.36
N ILE A 55 6.38 1.42 9.44
CA ILE A 55 5.35 2.45 9.34
C ILE A 55 5.48 3.45 10.48
N ARG A 56 5.61 2.96 11.73
CA ARG A 56 5.79 3.83 12.90
C ARG A 56 7.07 4.66 12.81
N GLU A 57 8.18 4.04 12.41
CA GLU A 57 9.48 4.70 12.32
C GLU A 57 9.54 5.86 11.31
N ASN A 58 8.72 5.82 10.25
CA ASN A 58 8.73 6.82 9.18
C ASN A 58 7.41 7.60 9.07
N TRP A 59 6.56 7.54 10.11
CA TRP A 59 5.22 8.11 10.09
C TRP A 59 5.23 9.62 9.84
N ASP A 60 6.07 10.35 10.58
CA ASP A 60 6.13 11.81 10.49
C ASP A 60 6.64 12.28 9.11
N ASP A 61 7.65 11.62 8.56
CA ASP A 61 8.18 11.94 7.24
C ASP A 61 7.18 11.64 6.13
N LEU A 62 6.38 10.57 6.29
CA LEU A 62 5.29 10.28 5.38
C LEU A 62 4.19 11.34 5.45
N LEU A 63 3.82 11.80 6.65
CA LEU A 63 2.84 12.88 6.83
C LEU A 63 3.33 14.18 6.21
N ARG A 64 4.61 14.53 6.40
CA ARG A 64 5.24 15.69 5.76
C ARG A 64 5.16 15.61 4.24
N LEU A 65 5.54 14.46 3.67
CA LEU A 65 5.48 14.22 2.23
C LEU A 65 4.05 14.35 1.69
N THR A 66 3.08 13.77 2.39
CA THR A 66 1.65 13.86 2.01
C THR A 66 1.16 15.32 2.08
N SER A 67 1.56 16.06 3.12
CA SER A 67 1.22 17.47 3.27
C SER A 67 1.82 18.33 2.16
N SER A 68 3.08 18.11 1.78
CA SER A 68 3.71 18.81 0.65
C SER A 68 2.99 18.56 -0.67
N VAL A 69 2.46 17.35 -0.87
CA VAL A 69 1.62 17.03 -2.04
C VAL A 69 0.27 17.74 -1.96
N ARG A 70 -0.40 17.70 -0.80
CA ARG A 70 -1.70 18.34 -0.59
C ARG A 70 -1.64 19.86 -0.77
N ASN A 71 -0.55 20.48 -0.33
CA ASN A 71 -0.34 21.93 -0.45
C ASN A 71 0.20 22.35 -1.84
N GLY A 72 0.40 21.41 -2.77
CA GLY A 72 0.87 21.71 -4.12
C GLY A 72 2.35 22.08 -4.23
N THR A 73 3.14 21.95 -3.16
CA THR A 73 4.59 22.19 -3.18
C THR A 73 5.32 21.20 -4.09
N VAL A 74 4.81 19.96 -4.17
CA VAL A 74 5.28 18.89 -5.06
C VAL A 74 4.10 18.13 -5.63
N THR A 75 4.24 17.58 -6.84
CA THR A 75 3.17 16.77 -7.44
C THR A 75 3.25 15.31 -6.98
N ALA A 76 2.09 14.66 -6.81
CA ALA A 76 2.02 13.25 -6.42
C ALA A 76 2.75 12.33 -7.43
N SER A 77 2.62 12.62 -8.74
CA SER A 77 3.27 11.87 -9.81
C SER A 77 4.80 11.94 -9.73
N LEU A 78 5.36 13.12 -9.43
CA LEU A 78 6.80 13.30 -9.27
C LEU A 78 7.33 12.51 -8.07
N ILE A 79 6.64 12.59 -6.93
CA ILE A 79 7.01 11.87 -5.72
C ILE A 79 6.95 10.35 -5.95
N LEU A 80 5.86 9.85 -6.52
CA LEU A 80 5.72 8.43 -6.84
C LEU A 80 6.82 7.95 -7.80
N LYS A 81 7.16 8.74 -8.81
CA LYS A 81 8.28 8.43 -9.73
C LYS A 81 9.62 8.36 -8.99
N LYS A 82 9.87 9.29 -8.07
CA LYS A 82 11.11 9.34 -7.26
C LYS A 82 11.22 8.16 -6.29
N LEU A 83 10.12 7.81 -5.61
CA LEU A 83 10.08 6.67 -4.69
C LEU A 83 10.21 5.33 -5.45
N ALA A 84 9.63 5.24 -6.65
CA ALA A 84 9.73 4.06 -7.49
C ALA A 84 11.13 3.84 -8.09
N ALA A 85 11.95 4.89 -8.20
CA ALA A 85 13.30 4.78 -8.75
C ALA A 85 14.28 4.01 -7.83
N TYR A 86 14.16 4.17 -6.50
CA TYR A 86 15.07 3.53 -5.53
C TYR A 86 14.31 2.83 -4.39
N PRO A 87 13.49 1.80 -4.69
CA PRO A 87 12.46 1.30 -3.79
C PRO A 87 12.98 0.40 -2.65
N ARG A 88 14.27 0.05 -2.64
CA ARG A 88 14.91 -0.76 -1.57
C ARG A 88 15.81 0.06 -0.66
N GLN A 89 16.26 1.23 -1.11
CA GLN A 89 17.16 2.11 -0.37
C GLN A 89 16.40 3.26 0.32
N ASN A 90 15.13 3.47 -0.05
CA ASN A 90 14.32 4.54 0.47
C ASN A 90 13.32 4.02 1.53
N SER A 91 13.52 4.42 2.79
CA SER A 91 12.65 4.03 3.91
C SER A 91 11.20 4.50 3.74
N LEU A 92 10.98 5.66 3.12
CA LEU A 92 9.64 6.15 2.76
C LEU A 92 8.98 5.30 1.67
N SER A 93 9.74 4.86 0.66
CA SER A 93 9.19 3.93 -0.35
C SER A 93 8.77 2.60 0.29
N VAL A 94 9.56 2.09 1.23
CA VAL A 94 9.21 0.87 1.96
C VAL A 94 7.96 1.10 2.82
N THR A 95 7.91 2.19 3.57
CA THR A 95 6.78 2.54 4.44
C THR A 95 5.50 2.74 3.65
N LEU A 96 5.56 3.50 2.56
CA LEU A 96 4.44 3.75 1.66
C LEU A 96 3.94 2.44 1.03
N ARG A 97 4.83 1.48 0.73
CA ARG A 97 4.43 0.14 0.27
C ARG A 97 3.71 -0.66 1.35
N GLU A 98 4.16 -0.62 2.61
CA GLU A 98 3.48 -1.33 3.70
C GLU A 98 2.06 -0.81 3.92
N ILE A 99 1.85 0.51 3.89
CA ILE A 99 0.51 1.11 3.93
C ILE A 99 -0.31 0.70 2.70
N GLY A 100 0.31 0.74 1.52
CA GLY A 100 -0.34 0.34 0.28
C GLY A 100 -0.85 -1.09 0.27
N ARG A 101 -0.12 -1.99 0.95
CA ARG A 101 -0.54 -3.38 1.15
C ARG A 101 -1.75 -3.49 2.06
N ILE A 102 -1.87 -2.66 3.09
CA ILE A 102 -3.05 -2.59 3.95
C ILE A 102 -4.25 -2.18 3.10
N GLU A 103 -4.17 -1.03 2.43
CA GLU A 103 -5.26 -0.49 1.63
C GLU A 103 -5.67 -1.42 0.50
N ARG A 104 -4.71 -2.01 -0.21
CA ARG A 104 -5.00 -3.00 -1.25
C ARG A 104 -5.68 -4.23 -0.66
N THR A 105 -5.25 -4.70 0.51
CA THR A 105 -5.88 -5.85 1.18
C THR A 105 -7.32 -5.53 1.54
N LEU A 106 -7.58 -4.37 2.16
CA LEU A 106 -8.94 -3.93 2.48
C LEU A 106 -9.82 -3.86 1.23
N TYR A 107 -9.35 -3.21 0.16
CA TYR A 107 -10.06 -3.14 -1.11
C TYR A 107 -10.35 -4.53 -1.70
N THR A 108 -9.37 -5.43 -1.62
CA THR A 108 -9.48 -6.81 -2.12
C THR A 108 -10.53 -7.60 -1.33
N LEU A 109 -10.56 -7.45 -0.01
CA LEU A 109 -11.52 -8.12 0.87
C LEU A 109 -12.93 -7.56 0.67
N GLU A 110 -13.09 -6.25 0.54
CA GLU A 110 -14.38 -5.61 0.26
C GLU A 110 -14.95 -6.08 -1.08
N TRP A 111 -14.13 -6.11 -2.13
CA TRP A 111 -14.54 -6.63 -3.43
C TRP A 111 -14.95 -8.11 -3.37
N LEU A 112 -14.26 -8.94 -2.58
CA LEU A 112 -14.64 -10.34 -2.39
C LEU A 112 -16.00 -10.51 -1.70
N GLN A 113 -16.34 -9.62 -0.78
CA GLN A 113 -17.63 -9.64 -0.07
C GLN A 113 -18.78 -9.09 -0.94
N SER A 114 -18.47 -8.28 -1.96
CA SER A 114 -19.45 -7.65 -2.85
C SER A 114 -18.86 -7.56 -4.27
N PRO A 115 -18.94 -8.65 -5.06
CA PRO A 115 -18.27 -8.78 -6.36
C PRO A 115 -18.67 -7.75 -7.42
#